data_AF-A0A7J6YDN1-F1
#
_entry.id   AF-A0A7J6YDN1-F1
#
_cell.length_a   1.000
_cell.length_b   1.000
_cell.length_c   1.000
_cell.angle_alpha   90.00
_cell.angle_beta   90.00
_cell.angle_gamma   90.00
#
_symmetry.space_group_name_H-M   'P 1'
#
loop_
_entity.id
_entity.type
_entity.pdbx_description
1 polymer ?
#
loop_
_entity_poly.entity_id
_entity_poly.type
_entity_poly.pdbx_seq_one_letter_code
_entity_poly.pdbx_strand_id
1 'polypeptide(L)'
;MIRRSRAQTKWSRRKRMTLIGLLSWMILLLFGEYNIIHPPAPWPQNALQSGSSTSEPLASPHSLPPSSIPRKHDVNKARASPLLFTPPEFEEALQTYENNLGIVEGLMGNLDQPTTDFTDIIESTGPGVPLPYDSGRVANAKEWEACDQRNAEFTPERDVLCQSYLAELNNMRYIKAMSSRLLYGRTIKFRVRYAHSEIEAIVKVSQRKFYFEATSEYLAFSIDRALNLSRVPTSAFVPLPLNYMKVATAYSPFFSQWINRFIFTYNYTTRNFFPCGFSGVSPDNEILCAHVTIQLWMHDVHSALSSFLSLPYEYDSAFAAKYYKIGDKLWPPKSSRLRAIGDLLDRFIFDFLIGNTDRGMNDHNNFVYGGCSFKTTCQRPPKAKRILGPAKYAFLDHGSSFYSHREPKGNAFFGEEHLIPICRFRRSTYESLRVYRKRNSSGPHHPLTTQIRQSLSPYIFRVTSISVFEKVQGRLEKILRIVERCLEQYSPSEVFSLPEYWELRIPEEEEDEDEREMSDSVNLE
;
A
#
# COMPACT_ATOMS: atom_id res chain seq x y z
N MET A 1 36.89 -52.92 14.09
CA MET A 1 36.67 -51.64 14.81
C MET A 1 37.71 -50.65 14.35
N ILE A 2 37.38 -49.44 13.86
CA ILE A 2 38.23 -48.23 13.95
C ILE A 2 37.45 -47.00 13.40
N ARG A 3 37.49 -45.93 14.20
CA ARG A 3 36.95 -44.57 13.96
C ARG A 3 37.53 -43.94 12.69
N ARG A 4 36.69 -43.29 11.87
CA ARG A 4 37.14 -42.39 10.78
C ARG A 4 37.23 -40.94 11.27
N SER A 5 38.44 -40.38 11.26
CA SER A 5 38.74 -38.96 11.49
C SER A 5 38.42 -38.12 10.24
N ARG A 6 37.72 -36.98 10.41
CA ARG A 6 37.55 -35.97 9.35
C ARG A 6 38.89 -35.28 9.05
N ALA A 7 39.38 -35.43 7.83
CA ALA A 7 40.54 -34.70 7.34
C ALA A 7 40.16 -33.24 7.00
N GLN A 8 40.75 -32.26 7.69
CA GLN A 8 40.71 -30.87 7.27
C GLN A 8 41.62 -30.68 6.05
N THR A 9 41.03 -30.46 4.87
CA THR A 9 41.76 -30.10 3.65
C THR A 9 42.40 -28.71 3.78
N LYS A 10 43.71 -28.67 4.02
CA LYS A 10 44.52 -27.45 3.95
C LYS A 10 44.53 -26.91 2.52
N TRP A 11 43.98 -25.70 2.33
CA TRP A 11 44.04 -25.00 1.03
C TRP A 11 45.50 -24.72 0.66
N SER A 12 45.85 -24.98 -0.61
CA SER A 12 47.20 -24.71 -1.11
C SER A 12 47.51 -23.21 -1.02
N ARG A 13 48.78 -22.89 -0.74
CA ARG A 13 49.27 -21.50 -0.62
C ARG A 13 48.89 -20.65 -1.83
N ARG A 14 48.87 -21.26 -3.02
CA ARG A 14 48.44 -20.62 -4.28
C ARG A 14 46.98 -20.18 -4.26
N LYS A 15 46.04 -21.03 -3.81
CA LYS A 15 44.61 -20.69 -3.70
C LYS A 15 44.35 -19.59 -2.68
N ARG A 16 45.09 -19.57 -1.56
CA ARG A 16 45.01 -18.48 -0.58
C ARG A 16 45.48 -17.15 -1.15
N MET A 17 46.58 -17.14 -1.88
CA MET A 17 47.09 -15.91 -2.52
C MET A 17 46.14 -15.40 -3.61
N THR A 18 45.52 -16.28 -4.40
CA THR A 18 44.51 -15.88 -5.39
C THR A 18 43.27 -15.28 -4.73
N LEU A 19 42.81 -15.85 -3.61
CA LEU A 19 41.66 -15.32 -2.87
C LEU A 19 41.97 -13.94 -2.27
N ILE A 20 43.18 -13.76 -1.71
CA ILE A 20 43.63 -12.46 -1.19
C ILE A 20 43.70 -11.43 -2.31
N GLY A 21 44.27 -11.78 -3.46
CA GLY A 21 44.32 -10.89 -4.62
C GLY A 21 42.93 -10.45 -5.11
N LEU A 22 41.97 -11.38 -5.17
CA LEU A 22 40.59 -11.08 -5.55
C LEU A 22 39.89 -10.18 -4.52
N LEU A 23 40.10 -10.42 -3.22
CA LEU A 23 39.56 -9.58 -2.14
C LEU A 23 40.15 -8.17 -2.18
N SER A 24 41.46 -8.03 -2.37
CA SER A 24 42.11 -6.72 -2.50
C SER A 24 41.63 -5.95 -3.73
N TRP A 25 41.44 -6.64 -4.86
CA TRP A 25 40.89 -6.03 -6.07
C TRP A 25 39.46 -5.53 -5.87
N MET A 26 38.62 -6.34 -5.21
CA MET A 26 37.24 -5.98 -4.92
C MET A 26 37.15 -4.79 -3.94
N ILE A 27 38.04 -4.71 -2.94
CA ILE A 27 38.13 -3.56 -2.03
C ILE A 27 38.56 -2.30 -2.78
N LEU A 28 39.50 -2.39 -3.72
CA LEU A 28 39.92 -1.26 -4.55
C LEU A 28 38.80 -0.75 -5.44
N LEU A 29 38.00 -1.64 -6.04
CA LEU A 29 36.83 -1.26 -6.84
C LEU A 29 35.77 -0.56 -5.99
N LEU A 30 35.50 -1.06 -4.77
CA LEU A 30 34.57 -0.44 -3.84
C LEU A 30 35.06 0.94 -3.36
N PHE A 31 36.38 1.11 -3.15
CA PHE A 31 36.97 2.42 -2.84
C PHE A 31 36.91 3.39 -4.03
N GLY A 32 37.08 2.89 -5.26
CA GLY A 32 36.91 3.67 -6.48
C GLY A 32 35.48 4.18 -6.64
N GLU A 33 34.48 3.29 -6.51
CA GLU A 33 33.06 3.69 -6.54
C GLU A 33 32.72 4.67 -5.40
N TYR A 34 33.22 4.44 -4.18
CA TYR A 34 32.97 5.33 -3.06
C TYR A 34 33.46 6.77 -3.32
N ASN A 35 34.65 6.94 -3.90
CA ASN A 35 35.20 8.27 -4.22
C ASN A 35 34.52 8.94 -5.42
N ILE A 36 33.92 8.17 -6.33
CA ILE A 36 33.10 8.71 -7.43
C ILE A 36 31.73 9.18 -6.91
N ILE A 37 31.16 8.46 -5.94
CA ILE A 37 29.86 8.77 -5.35
C ILE A 37 29.97 9.90 -4.30
N HIS A 38 31.12 10.00 -3.64
CA HIS A 38 31.41 11.02 -2.62
C HIS A 38 32.66 11.84 -2.97
N PRO A 39 32.61 12.66 -4.03
CA PRO A 39 33.72 13.57 -4.32
C PRO A 39 33.88 14.55 -3.14
N PRO A 40 35.12 14.83 -2.71
CA PRO A 40 35.35 15.80 -1.64
C PRO A 40 34.82 17.18 -2.06
N ALA A 41 34.12 17.85 -1.13
CA ALA A 41 33.44 19.11 -1.40
C ALA A 41 34.43 20.21 -1.83
N PRO A 42 34.13 21.00 -2.88
CA PRO A 42 34.92 22.16 -3.22
C PRO A 42 34.73 23.28 -2.20
N TRP A 43 35.81 24.02 -1.95
CA TRP A 43 35.85 25.15 -1.01
C TRP A 43 34.94 26.29 -1.47
N PRO A 44 34.27 27.01 -0.55
CA PRO A 44 33.25 28.00 -0.94
C PRO A 44 33.89 29.26 -1.49
N GLN A 45 33.59 29.59 -2.75
CA GLN A 45 33.80 30.92 -3.32
C GLN A 45 32.53 31.76 -3.15
N ASN A 46 32.70 32.94 -2.57
CA ASN A 46 31.68 33.96 -2.42
C ASN A 46 31.40 34.69 -3.75
N ALA A 47 30.14 35.09 -3.90
CA ALA A 47 29.68 36.37 -4.44
C ALA A 47 29.04 36.47 -5.85
N LEU A 48 27.81 36.99 -5.79
CA LEU A 48 27.15 38.04 -6.60
C LEU A 48 26.39 37.75 -7.91
N GLN A 49 25.07 37.98 -7.82
CA GLN A 49 24.16 38.75 -8.70
C GLN A 49 24.29 38.59 -10.24
N SER A 50 23.22 38.31 -11.00
CA SER A 50 22.04 39.18 -11.21
C SER A 50 21.15 38.53 -12.29
N GLY A 51 19.90 39.00 -12.46
CA GLY A 51 19.24 38.94 -13.77
C GLY A 51 17.81 38.38 -13.80
N SER A 52 16.87 39.31 -13.79
CA SER A 52 15.46 39.14 -14.17
C SER A 52 15.31 38.69 -15.62
N SER A 53 14.39 37.76 -15.90
CA SER A 53 13.57 37.79 -17.12
C SER A 53 12.27 37.00 -16.92
N THR A 54 11.17 37.75 -16.97
CA THR A 54 9.77 37.32 -17.02
C THR A 54 9.46 36.52 -18.29
N SER A 55 8.83 35.36 -18.11
CA SER A 55 7.91 34.77 -19.09
C SER A 55 6.91 33.86 -18.35
N GLU A 56 5.65 34.27 -18.33
CA GLU A 56 4.53 33.43 -17.90
C GLU A 56 4.29 32.29 -18.91
N PRO A 57 3.95 31.09 -18.41
CA PRO A 57 3.01 30.24 -19.13
C PRO A 57 1.80 29.86 -18.27
N LEU A 58 0.67 29.86 -18.99
CA LEU A 58 -0.67 29.36 -18.67
C LEU A 58 -0.82 28.39 -17.48
N ALA A 59 -1.82 28.70 -16.67
CA ALA A 59 -2.34 27.91 -15.56
C ALA A 59 -2.61 26.45 -15.92
N SER A 60 -2.10 25.53 -15.08
CA SER A 60 -2.40 24.10 -15.10
C SER A 60 -3.32 23.76 -13.91
N PRO A 61 -4.40 22.99 -14.09
CA PRO A 61 -5.41 22.75 -13.07
C PRO A 61 -5.07 21.54 -12.20
N HIS A 62 -3.86 21.43 -11.65
CA HIS A 62 -3.52 20.38 -10.69
C HIS A 62 -2.49 20.88 -9.67
N SER A 63 -2.97 21.58 -8.66
CA SER A 63 -2.21 21.87 -7.44
C SER A 63 -2.99 21.32 -6.26
N LEU A 64 -2.57 20.14 -5.78
CA LEU A 64 -2.86 19.69 -4.42
C LEU A 64 -2.28 20.72 -3.44
N PRO A 65 -2.91 20.94 -2.28
CA PRO A 65 -2.41 21.91 -1.31
C PRO A 65 -1.01 21.48 -0.83
N PRO A 66 -0.06 22.43 -0.70
CA PRO A 66 1.24 22.13 -0.12
C PRO A 66 1.06 21.66 1.32
N SER A 67 1.83 20.64 1.69
CA SER A 67 2.17 20.32 3.08
C SER A 67 2.44 21.64 3.83
N SER A 68 1.68 21.86 4.90
CA SER A 68 1.67 23.09 5.69
C SER A 68 3.01 23.34 6.37
N ILE A 69 3.92 23.99 5.65
CA ILE A 69 4.97 24.82 6.26
C ILE A 69 4.24 26.03 6.87
N PRO A 70 4.49 26.40 8.15
CA PRO A 70 3.77 27.50 8.78
C PRO A 70 4.12 28.81 8.06
N ARG A 71 3.15 29.40 7.35
CA ARG A 71 3.26 30.77 6.86
C ARG A 71 3.26 31.71 8.06
N LYS A 72 4.36 32.45 8.21
CA LYS A 72 4.45 33.59 9.11
C LYS A 72 3.48 34.69 8.66
N HIS A 73 2.71 35.18 9.63
CA HIS A 73 1.92 36.41 9.67
C HIS A 73 0.65 36.50 8.80
N ASP A 74 -0.48 36.12 9.41
CA ASP A 74 -1.65 37.00 9.44
C ASP A 74 -1.92 37.35 10.91
N VAL A 75 -1.75 38.62 11.24
CA VAL A 75 -1.94 39.19 12.58
C VAL A 75 -3.38 39.70 12.65
N ASN A 76 -4.09 39.31 13.72
CA ASN A 76 -5.45 39.73 14.11
C ASN A 76 -6.62 38.88 13.59
N LYS A 77 -6.67 37.62 14.04
CA LYS A 77 -7.93 37.02 14.50
C LYS A 77 -7.66 36.50 15.92
N ALA A 78 -8.42 36.97 16.90
CA ALA A 78 -8.34 36.47 18.27
C ALA A 78 -8.60 34.95 18.24
N ARG A 79 -7.51 34.18 18.23
CA ARG A 79 -7.54 32.73 18.21
C ARG A 79 -7.91 32.32 19.63
N ALA A 80 -9.17 31.95 19.83
CA ALA A 80 -9.57 31.26 21.05
C ALA A 80 -8.54 30.15 21.31
N SER A 81 -7.97 30.12 22.52
CA SER A 81 -7.02 29.07 22.90
C SER A 81 -7.65 27.72 22.57
N PRO A 82 -6.95 26.83 21.84
CA PRO A 82 -7.50 25.52 21.48
C PRO A 82 -7.94 24.82 22.77
N LEU A 83 -9.17 24.30 22.78
CA LEU A 83 -9.70 23.52 23.89
C LEU A 83 -9.14 22.11 23.73
N LEU A 84 -7.88 21.97 24.15
CA LEU A 84 -7.14 20.73 24.08
C LEU A 84 -7.69 19.72 25.09
N PHE A 85 -8.08 18.55 24.60
CA PHE A 85 -8.50 17.43 25.43
C PHE A 85 -7.48 16.29 25.31
N THR A 86 -6.85 15.95 26.43
CA THR A 86 -5.97 14.78 26.56
C THR A 86 -6.65 13.78 27.48
N PRO A 87 -7.12 12.63 26.96
CA PRO A 87 -7.75 11.59 27.79
C PRO A 87 -6.76 11.03 28.84
N PRO A 88 -7.14 10.86 30.11
CA PRO A 88 -6.26 10.26 31.13
C PRO A 88 -5.73 8.87 30.75
N GLU A 89 -6.55 8.07 30.05
CA GLU A 89 -6.21 6.73 29.58
C GLU A 89 -5.06 6.74 28.57
N PHE A 90 -4.86 7.84 27.84
CA PHE A 90 -3.74 8.00 26.93
C PHE A 90 -2.41 8.06 27.70
N GLU A 91 -2.35 8.86 28.76
CA GLU A 91 -1.16 9.00 29.60
C GLU A 91 -0.88 7.73 30.40
N GLU A 92 -1.93 7.08 30.93
CA GLU A 92 -1.80 5.78 31.60
C GLU A 92 -1.24 4.71 30.65
N ALA A 93 -1.73 4.67 29.40
CA ALA A 93 -1.22 3.74 28.39
C ALA A 93 0.23 4.05 28.00
N LEU A 94 0.64 5.33 27.96
CA LEU A 94 2.04 5.70 27.74
C LEU A 94 2.93 5.20 28.88
N GLN A 95 2.53 5.44 30.14
CA GLN A 95 3.28 4.94 31.28
C GLN A 95 3.34 3.40 31.30
N THR A 96 2.24 2.74 30.97
CA THR A 96 2.16 1.28 30.85
C THR A 96 3.10 0.76 29.77
N TYR A 97 3.16 1.42 28.60
CA TYR A 97 4.10 1.07 27.55
C TYR A 97 5.55 1.13 28.03
N GLU A 98 5.96 2.20 28.71
CA GLU A 98 7.33 2.33 29.22
C GLU A 98 7.63 1.29 30.30
N ASN A 99 6.68 1.01 31.21
CA ASN A 99 6.81 -0.05 32.21
C ASN A 99 6.98 -1.44 31.55
N ASN A 100 6.23 -1.71 30.48
CA ASN A 100 6.30 -2.97 29.73
C ASN A 100 7.68 -3.25 29.13
N LEU A 101 8.47 -2.21 28.81
CA LEU A 101 9.83 -2.38 28.29
C LEU A 101 10.79 -2.96 29.33
N GLY A 102 10.49 -2.80 30.62
CA GLY A 102 11.28 -3.36 31.72
C GLY A 102 10.92 -4.81 32.10
N ILE A 103 9.85 -5.38 31.53
CA ILE A 103 9.38 -6.73 31.87
C ILE A 103 10.23 -7.77 31.14
N VAL A 104 11.20 -8.36 31.83
CA VAL A 104 12.05 -9.44 31.29
C VAL A 104 11.62 -10.80 31.84
N GLU A 105 11.37 -10.87 33.15
CA GLU A 105 10.92 -12.09 33.81
C GLU A 105 9.46 -12.41 33.44
N GLY A 106 9.20 -13.63 32.98
CA GLY A 106 7.85 -14.07 32.60
C GLY A 106 7.36 -13.59 31.22
N LEU A 107 8.20 -12.91 30.43
CA LEU A 107 7.85 -12.53 29.06
C LEU A 107 7.71 -13.80 28.18
N MET A 108 6.47 -14.11 27.78
CA MET A 108 6.19 -15.24 26.90
C MET A 108 6.34 -14.85 25.43
N GLY A 109 6.91 -15.75 24.63
CA GLY A 109 7.02 -15.61 23.17
C GLY A 109 8.38 -15.10 22.69
N ASN A 110 8.60 -15.21 21.38
CA ASN A 110 9.86 -14.85 20.74
C ASN A 110 9.77 -13.49 20.05
N LEU A 111 10.48 -12.49 20.58
CA LEU A 111 10.45 -11.11 20.06
C LEU A 111 10.99 -10.99 18.62
N ASP A 112 11.79 -11.94 18.14
CA ASP A 112 12.23 -11.94 16.73
C ASP A 112 11.12 -12.42 15.77
N GLN A 113 10.06 -13.03 16.31
CA GLN A 113 8.90 -13.54 15.58
C GLN A 113 9.30 -14.42 14.37
N PRO A 114 10.22 -15.39 14.50
CA PRO A 114 10.56 -16.27 13.39
C PRO A 114 9.36 -17.16 13.03
N THR A 115 9.24 -17.57 11.78
CA THR A 115 8.12 -18.42 11.32
C THR A 115 8.00 -19.74 12.11
N THR A 116 9.12 -20.29 12.59
CA THR A 116 9.16 -21.55 13.34
C THR A 116 8.72 -21.43 14.80
N ASP A 117 8.64 -20.21 15.32
CA ASP A 117 8.36 -19.91 16.73
C ASP A 117 7.67 -18.54 16.80
N PHE A 118 6.58 -18.42 16.05
CA PHE A 118 5.80 -17.18 15.95
C PHE A 118 4.77 -17.16 17.06
N THR A 119 4.72 -16.06 17.80
CA THR A 119 3.73 -15.82 18.86
C THR A 119 2.59 -15.00 18.28
N ASP A 120 1.41 -15.62 18.13
CA ASP A 120 0.20 -14.93 17.72
C ASP A 120 -0.16 -13.85 18.76
N ILE A 121 -0.40 -12.63 18.25
CA ILE A 121 -0.91 -11.52 19.04
C ILE A 121 -2.37 -11.29 18.65
N ILE A 122 -3.23 -11.28 19.66
CA ILE A 122 -4.65 -11.00 19.51
C ILE A 122 -4.88 -9.53 19.85
N GLU A 123 -5.63 -8.84 19.01
CA GLU A 123 -6.01 -7.46 19.26
C GLU A 123 -6.79 -7.29 20.57
N SER A 124 -6.61 -6.15 21.22
CA SER A 124 -7.39 -5.77 22.38
C SER A 124 -8.88 -5.64 22.02
N THR A 125 -9.76 -6.07 22.92
CA THR A 125 -11.20 -5.86 22.80
C THR A 125 -11.57 -4.38 22.82
N GLY A 126 -12.64 -3.99 22.11
CA GLY A 126 -13.12 -2.61 22.10
C GLY A 126 -12.47 -1.70 21.04
N PRO A 127 -12.67 -0.37 21.16
CA PRO A 127 -12.24 0.61 20.15
C PRO A 127 -10.74 0.93 20.18
N GLY A 128 -10.05 0.64 21.29
CA GLY A 128 -8.64 1.00 21.51
C GLY A 128 -8.47 2.10 22.54
N VAL A 129 -7.25 2.67 22.59
CA VAL A 129 -6.91 3.77 23.49
C VAL A 129 -7.43 5.09 22.91
N PRO A 130 -8.12 5.94 23.71
CA PRO A 130 -8.56 7.24 23.26
C PRO A 130 -7.36 8.18 22.99
N LEU A 131 -7.48 9.01 21.97
CA LEU A 131 -6.41 9.90 21.50
C LEU A 131 -6.66 11.36 21.87
N PRO A 132 -5.60 12.16 22.09
CA PRO A 132 -5.72 13.61 22.26
C PRO A 132 -6.27 14.31 21.02
N TYR A 133 -7.14 15.31 21.23
CA TYR A 133 -7.72 16.11 20.15
C TYR A 133 -8.12 17.52 20.63
N ASP A 134 -8.27 18.45 19.69
CA ASP A 134 -8.86 19.77 19.93
C ASP A 134 -10.39 19.69 19.84
N SER A 135 -11.08 19.87 20.96
CA SER A 135 -12.56 19.78 21.00
C SER A 135 -13.25 21.00 20.36
N GLY A 136 -12.52 22.10 20.17
CA GLY A 136 -13.02 23.27 19.44
C GLY A 136 -12.98 23.10 17.93
N ARG A 137 -12.32 22.04 17.43
CA ARG A 137 -12.16 21.80 16.00
C ARG A 137 -13.33 21.00 15.43
N VAL A 138 -13.95 21.55 14.40
CA VAL A 138 -15.03 20.91 13.63
C VAL A 138 -14.49 20.49 12.27
N ALA A 139 -14.64 19.21 11.91
CA ALA A 139 -14.26 18.72 10.58
C ALA A 139 -15.28 19.16 9.53
N ASN A 140 -14.82 19.37 8.29
CA ASN A 140 -15.72 19.70 7.19
C ASN A 140 -16.55 18.47 6.80
N ALA A 141 -17.88 18.62 6.71
CA ALA A 141 -18.82 17.56 6.33
C ALA A 141 -18.39 16.81 5.06
N LYS A 142 -18.02 17.56 4.02
CA LYS A 142 -17.63 17.00 2.73
C LYS A 142 -16.41 16.09 2.82
N GLU A 143 -15.51 16.32 3.77
CA GLU A 143 -14.28 15.54 3.92
C GLU A 143 -14.56 14.16 4.52
N TRP A 144 -15.38 14.08 5.58
CA TRP A 144 -15.72 12.79 6.17
C TRP A 144 -16.80 12.03 5.41
N GLU A 145 -17.73 12.72 4.74
CA GLU A 145 -18.70 12.10 3.83
C GLU A 145 -17.99 11.43 2.64
N ALA A 146 -16.91 12.03 2.13
CA ALA A 146 -16.09 11.44 1.09
C ALA A 146 -15.41 10.13 1.52
N CYS A 147 -15.27 9.89 2.82
CA CYS A 147 -14.73 8.65 3.39
C CYS A 147 -15.79 7.56 3.63
N ASP A 148 -16.95 7.57 2.94
CA ASP A 148 -17.92 6.47 3.02
C ASP A 148 -17.23 5.13 2.68
N GLN A 149 -17.16 4.26 3.69
CA GLN A 149 -16.48 2.96 3.66
C GLN A 149 -17.19 1.92 2.78
N ARG A 150 -18.38 2.24 2.27
CA ARG A 150 -19.12 1.40 1.32
C ARG A 150 -18.88 1.81 -0.12
N ASN A 151 -18.37 3.01 -0.36
CA ASN A 151 -18.19 3.49 -1.73
C ASN A 151 -16.86 2.98 -2.29
N ALA A 152 -16.89 1.92 -3.12
CA ALA A 152 -15.71 1.43 -3.83
C ALA A 152 -15.46 2.16 -5.17
N GLU A 153 -16.29 3.15 -5.52
CA GLU A 153 -16.03 4.04 -6.66
C GLU A 153 -15.13 5.18 -6.19
N PHE A 154 -13.83 5.04 -6.46
CA PHE A 154 -12.83 6.03 -6.08
C PHE A 154 -12.60 7.01 -7.24
N THR A 155 -12.70 8.31 -6.93
CA THR A 155 -12.44 9.41 -7.87
C THR A 155 -11.44 10.39 -7.27
N PRO A 156 -10.64 11.10 -8.09
CA PRO A 156 -9.66 12.06 -7.61
C PRO A 156 -10.24 13.09 -6.62
N GLU A 157 -11.44 13.61 -6.88
CA GLU A 157 -12.09 14.60 -6.02
C GLU A 157 -12.45 14.02 -4.66
N ARG A 158 -13.00 12.79 -4.66
CA ARG A 158 -13.32 12.06 -3.43
C ARG A 158 -12.07 11.75 -2.64
N ASP A 159 -11.01 11.28 -3.30
CA ASP A 159 -9.75 10.94 -2.63
C ASP A 159 -9.14 12.16 -1.95
N VAL A 160 -9.12 13.33 -2.59
CA VAL A 160 -8.57 14.56 -1.98
C VAL A 160 -9.33 14.95 -0.72
N LEU A 161 -10.67 14.90 -0.77
CA LEU A 161 -11.51 15.20 0.39
C LEU A 161 -11.28 14.19 1.52
N CYS A 162 -11.30 12.89 1.20
CA CYS A 162 -11.12 11.87 2.21
C CYS A 162 -9.69 11.82 2.76
N GLN A 163 -8.66 12.04 1.94
CA GLN A 163 -7.27 12.19 2.39
C GLN A 163 -7.13 13.36 3.37
N SER A 164 -7.80 14.48 3.11
CA SER A 164 -7.78 15.64 4.01
C SER A 164 -8.38 15.28 5.39
N TYR A 165 -9.47 14.50 5.39
CA TYR A 165 -10.05 13.99 6.63
C TYR A 165 -9.12 13.02 7.38
N LEU A 166 -8.58 12.02 6.65
CA LEU A 166 -7.74 10.96 7.23
C LEU A 166 -6.39 11.49 7.74
N ALA A 167 -5.81 12.50 7.08
CA ALA A 167 -4.52 13.07 7.44
C ALA A 167 -4.57 13.98 8.68
N GLU A 168 -5.76 14.42 9.09
CA GLU A 168 -5.92 15.31 10.23
C GLU A 168 -6.00 14.52 11.54
N LEU A 169 -4.94 14.63 12.36
CA LEU A 169 -4.83 13.92 13.64
C LEU A 169 -5.97 14.30 14.61
N ASN A 170 -6.50 15.53 14.54
CA ASN A 170 -7.64 15.94 15.36
C ASN A 170 -8.95 15.22 15.03
N ASN A 171 -9.03 14.50 13.91
CA ASN A 171 -10.20 13.69 13.59
C ASN A 171 -10.10 12.28 14.18
N MET A 172 -8.92 11.86 14.62
CA MET A 172 -8.70 10.56 15.26
C MET A 172 -9.29 10.57 16.67
N ARG A 173 -9.94 9.48 17.07
CA ARG A 173 -10.51 9.33 18.42
C ARG A 173 -9.92 8.14 19.16
N TYR A 174 -9.68 7.05 18.47
CA TYR A 174 -9.12 5.85 19.09
C TYR A 174 -8.08 5.21 18.18
N ILE A 175 -7.10 4.58 18.79
CA ILE A 175 -6.14 3.72 18.10
C ILE A 175 -5.97 2.39 18.86
N LYS A 176 -5.88 1.29 18.09
CA LYS A 176 -5.48 -0.01 18.62
C LYS A 176 -4.53 -0.70 17.66
N ALA A 177 -3.63 -1.51 18.21
CA ALA A 177 -2.86 -2.43 17.37
C ALA A 177 -3.77 -3.59 16.94
N MET A 178 -3.69 -3.96 15.66
CA MET A 178 -4.45 -5.09 15.12
C MET A 178 -3.75 -6.40 15.45
N SER A 179 -4.50 -7.50 15.31
CA SER A 179 -3.96 -8.85 15.48
C SER A 179 -2.79 -9.11 14.51
N SER A 180 -1.77 -9.80 15.01
CA SER A 180 -0.67 -10.32 14.20
C SER A 180 -0.60 -11.83 14.38
N ARG A 181 -0.93 -12.58 13.33
CA ARG A 181 -1.08 -14.04 13.40
C ARG A 181 -0.31 -14.71 12.27
N LEU A 182 0.35 -15.82 12.57
CA LEU A 182 1.26 -16.49 11.64
C LEU A 182 0.62 -16.79 10.27
N LEU A 183 -0.65 -17.19 10.28
CA LEU A 183 -1.39 -17.63 9.09
C LEU A 183 -2.22 -16.52 8.41
N TYR A 184 -2.36 -15.35 9.04
CA TYR A 184 -3.30 -14.31 8.55
C TYR A 184 -2.63 -12.95 8.31
N GLY A 185 -1.51 -12.67 8.95
CA GLY A 185 -0.81 -11.39 8.80
C GLY A 185 0.22 -11.22 9.89
N ARG A 186 1.50 -11.15 9.50
CA ARG A 186 2.65 -11.19 10.42
C ARG A 186 3.23 -9.80 10.75
N THR A 187 2.61 -8.75 10.23
CA THR A 187 3.08 -7.37 10.35
C THR A 187 2.45 -6.66 11.53
N ILE A 188 3.17 -5.68 12.06
CA ILE A 188 2.64 -4.68 12.98
C ILE A 188 1.82 -3.67 12.18
N LYS A 189 0.54 -3.53 12.51
CA LYS A 189 -0.39 -2.57 11.90
C LYS A 189 -1.39 -2.09 12.95
N PHE A 190 -1.94 -0.90 12.75
CA PHE A 190 -2.89 -0.31 13.69
C PHE A 190 -4.22 -0.04 12.99
N ARG A 191 -5.28 0.02 13.78
CA ARG A 191 -6.57 0.54 13.36
C ARG A 191 -6.83 1.83 14.09
N VAL A 192 -7.21 2.86 13.34
CA VAL A 192 -7.69 4.14 13.87
C VAL A 192 -9.18 4.23 13.63
N ARG A 193 -9.91 4.68 14.66
CA ARG A 193 -11.32 5.08 14.55
C ARG A 193 -11.41 6.59 14.67
N TYR A 194 -12.14 7.19 13.73
CA TYR A 194 -12.31 8.63 13.61
C TYR A 194 -13.61 9.10 14.26
N ALA A 195 -13.76 10.42 14.38
CA ALA A 195 -14.86 11.06 15.09
C ALA A 195 -16.23 10.94 14.43
N HIS A 196 -16.28 10.82 13.11
CA HIS A 196 -17.51 10.87 12.33
C HIS A 196 -17.81 9.53 11.68
N SER A 197 -19.11 9.21 11.60
CA SER A 197 -19.68 8.12 10.78
C SER A 197 -19.02 6.76 10.95
N GLU A 198 -18.50 6.47 12.15
CA GLU A 198 -17.79 5.22 12.47
C GLU A 198 -16.60 4.93 11.53
N ILE A 199 -16.03 5.97 10.92
CA ILE A 199 -14.95 5.83 9.93
C ILE A 199 -13.74 5.15 10.59
N GLU A 200 -13.29 4.06 9.98
CA GLU A 200 -12.09 3.34 10.37
C GLU A 200 -11.02 3.41 9.27
N ALA A 201 -9.75 3.36 9.67
CA ALA A 201 -8.63 3.24 8.74
C ALA A 201 -7.54 2.32 9.32
N ILE A 202 -6.76 1.71 8.43
CA ILE A 202 -5.58 0.92 8.78
C ILE A 202 -4.35 1.81 8.66
N VAL A 203 -3.53 1.81 9.71
CA VAL A 203 -2.21 2.43 9.70
C VAL A 203 -1.16 1.37 9.41
N LYS A 204 -0.43 1.57 8.32
CA LYS A 204 0.69 0.76 7.84
C LYS A 204 1.98 1.54 8.09
N VAL A 205 2.96 0.90 8.73
CA VAL A 205 4.18 1.54 9.22
C VAL A 205 5.42 0.77 8.74
N SER A 206 6.49 1.49 8.41
CA SER A 206 7.79 0.88 8.12
C SER A 206 8.32 0.10 9.33
N GLN A 207 8.69 -1.15 9.11
CA GLN A 207 9.21 -2.06 10.15
C GLN A 207 10.31 -2.96 9.62
N ARG A 208 11.12 -3.57 10.50
CA ARG A 208 12.32 -4.33 10.10
C ARG A 208 12.11 -5.36 8.97
N LYS A 209 11.01 -6.12 8.99
CA LYS A 209 10.70 -7.12 7.94
C LYS A 209 10.02 -6.52 6.70
N PHE A 210 9.37 -5.36 6.85
CA PHE A 210 8.63 -4.67 5.80
C PHE A 210 8.98 -3.19 5.82
N TYR A 211 10.22 -2.87 5.46
CA TYR A 211 10.70 -1.51 5.61
C TYR A 211 9.99 -0.52 4.68
N PHE A 212 9.67 -0.92 3.45
CA PHE A 212 8.96 -0.05 2.52
C PHE A 212 7.45 -0.02 2.79
N GLU A 213 6.91 -0.73 3.78
CA GLU A 213 5.46 -0.96 3.95
C GLU A 213 4.61 0.31 3.79
N ALA A 214 4.89 1.35 4.59
CA ALA A 214 4.18 2.62 4.47
C ALA A 214 4.31 3.21 3.05
N THR A 215 5.53 3.41 2.56
CA THR A 215 5.72 4.00 1.24
C THR A 215 5.15 3.17 0.09
N SER A 216 5.21 1.85 0.17
CA SER A 216 4.73 0.93 -0.86
C SER A 216 3.22 0.96 -0.97
N GLU A 217 2.51 1.01 0.16
CA GLU A 217 1.04 1.14 0.16
C GLU A 217 0.59 2.46 -0.48
N TYR A 218 1.26 3.57 -0.15
CA TYR A 218 0.90 4.86 -0.72
C TYR A 218 1.33 5.02 -2.19
N LEU A 219 2.48 4.46 -2.59
CA LEU A 219 2.89 4.42 -3.99
C LEU A 219 1.95 3.54 -4.82
N ALA A 220 1.47 2.42 -4.28
CA ALA A 220 0.47 1.58 -4.94
C ALA A 220 -0.83 2.36 -5.19
N PHE A 221 -1.37 3.04 -4.17
CA PHE A 221 -2.50 3.97 -4.34
C PHE A 221 -2.25 5.02 -5.43
N SER A 222 -1.07 5.63 -5.42
CA SER A 222 -0.71 6.69 -6.38
C SER A 222 -0.64 6.17 -7.82
N ILE A 223 -0.11 4.97 -8.04
CA ILE A 223 -0.08 4.31 -9.35
C ILE A 223 -1.50 3.91 -9.79
N ASP A 224 -2.31 3.37 -8.87
CA ASP A 224 -3.69 2.97 -9.14
C ASP A 224 -4.52 4.16 -9.65
N ARG A 225 -4.34 5.35 -9.06
CA ARG A 225 -4.95 6.60 -9.53
C ARG A 225 -4.37 7.13 -10.82
N ALA A 226 -3.05 7.11 -10.99
CA ALA A 226 -2.41 7.55 -12.24
C ALA A 226 -2.86 6.72 -13.45
N LEU A 227 -3.16 5.44 -13.25
CA LEU A 227 -3.63 4.51 -14.27
C LEU A 227 -5.17 4.39 -14.35
N ASN A 228 -5.91 5.14 -13.53
CA ASN A 228 -7.37 5.12 -13.47
C ASN A 228 -7.97 3.72 -13.27
N LEU A 229 -7.31 2.87 -12.47
CA LEU A 229 -7.79 1.52 -12.16
C LEU A 229 -8.84 1.52 -11.05
N SER A 230 -8.74 2.47 -10.11
CA SER A 230 -9.66 2.71 -9.00
C SER A 230 -9.99 1.45 -8.18
N ARG A 231 -8.95 0.69 -7.78
CA ARG A 231 -9.06 -0.56 -7.01
C ARG A 231 -8.42 -0.51 -5.63
N VAL A 232 -7.48 0.42 -5.38
CA VAL A 232 -6.85 0.62 -4.07
C VAL A 232 -7.69 1.63 -3.28
N PRO A 233 -8.01 1.37 -1.98
CA PRO A 233 -8.73 2.34 -1.16
C PRO A 233 -7.95 3.64 -1.00
N THR A 234 -8.69 4.74 -0.79
CA THR A 234 -8.10 6.04 -0.49
C THR A 234 -7.07 5.91 0.62
N SER A 235 -5.84 6.33 0.33
CA SER A 235 -4.70 6.23 1.23
C SER A 235 -4.09 7.61 1.42
N ALA A 236 -3.77 7.99 2.65
CA ALA A 236 -3.07 9.22 2.99
C ALA A 236 -1.67 8.91 3.55
N PHE A 237 -0.68 9.74 3.23
CA PHE A 237 0.68 9.62 3.77
C PHE A 237 0.88 10.69 4.85
N VAL A 238 0.98 10.26 6.11
CA VAL A 238 0.73 11.14 7.27
C VAL A 238 1.89 11.03 8.28
N PRO A 239 2.33 12.14 8.89
CA PRO A 239 3.16 12.11 10.08
C PRO A 239 2.34 11.60 11.29
N LEU A 240 2.61 10.41 11.79
CA LEU A 240 1.94 9.87 12.99
C LEU A 240 2.88 9.91 14.21
N PRO A 241 2.46 10.51 15.33
CA PRO A 241 3.26 10.54 16.56
C PRO A 241 3.59 9.13 17.04
N LEU A 242 4.85 8.90 17.44
CA LEU A 242 5.26 7.60 17.97
C LEU A 242 4.43 7.21 19.20
N ASN A 243 4.05 8.19 20.01
CA ASN A 243 3.21 8.00 21.19
C ASN A 243 1.86 7.35 20.85
N TYR A 244 1.25 7.65 19.71
CA TYR A 244 -0.02 7.01 19.30
C TYR A 244 0.19 5.50 19.06
N MET A 245 1.31 5.13 18.44
CA MET A 245 1.66 3.72 18.22
C MET A 245 2.07 3.02 19.52
N LYS A 246 2.76 3.72 20.43
CA LYS A 246 3.12 3.20 21.76
C LYS A 246 1.88 2.79 22.55
N VAL A 247 0.93 3.73 22.76
CA VAL A 247 -0.29 3.46 23.54
C VAL A 247 -1.11 2.33 22.94
N ALA A 248 -1.15 2.22 21.61
CA ALA A 248 -1.89 1.17 20.91
C ALA A 248 -1.38 -0.25 21.20
N THR A 249 -0.14 -0.40 21.67
CA THR A 249 0.51 -1.68 22.01
C THR A 249 0.68 -1.92 23.51
N ALA A 250 0.34 -0.93 24.35
CA ALA A 250 0.57 -0.95 25.79
C ALA A 250 -0.17 -2.07 26.53
N TYR A 251 -1.23 -2.62 25.94
CA TYR A 251 -2.00 -3.72 26.52
C TYR A 251 -1.22 -5.05 26.63
N SER A 252 -0.06 -5.16 25.96
CA SER A 252 0.76 -6.38 25.94
C SER A 252 2.23 -6.05 26.13
N PRO A 253 2.90 -6.60 27.16
CA PRO A 253 4.35 -6.47 27.33
C PRO A 253 5.13 -6.96 26.11
N PHE A 254 4.71 -8.12 25.58
CA PHE A 254 5.31 -8.71 24.40
C PHE A 254 5.17 -7.83 23.16
N PHE A 255 3.98 -7.27 22.92
CA PHE A 255 3.79 -6.37 21.78
C PHE A 255 4.58 -5.06 21.97
N SER A 256 4.55 -4.47 23.16
CA SER A 256 5.30 -3.25 23.48
C SER A 256 6.80 -3.39 23.19
N GLN A 257 7.40 -4.52 23.57
CA GLN A 257 8.80 -4.82 23.29
C GLN A 257 9.05 -5.18 21.82
N TRP A 258 8.12 -5.89 21.17
CA TRP A 258 8.25 -6.23 19.75
C TRP A 258 8.26 -5.00 18.86
N ILE A 259 7.30 -4.09 19.04
CA ILE A 259 7.26 -2.81 18.31
C ILE A 259 8.49 -1.95 18.61
N ASN A 260 8.92 -1.90 19.88
CA ASN A 260 10.11 -1.16 20.27
C ASN A 260 11.33 -1.64 19.48
N ARG A 261 11.52 -2.97 19.38
CA ARG A 261 12.64 -3.59 18.68
C ARG A 261 12.57 -3.44 17.15
N PHE A 262 11.38 -3.57 16.56
CA PHE A 262 11.23 -3.68 15.10
C PHE A 262 10.91 -2.35 14.41
N ILE A 263 10.52 -1.32 15.18
CA ILE A 263 10.19 0.02 14.67
C ILE A 263 10.99 1.10 15.41
N PHE A 264 10.92 1.19 16.73
CA PHE A 264 11.42 2.36 17.45
C PHE A 264 12.92 2.37 17.75
N THR A 265 13.59 1.21 17.71
CA THR A 265 15.05 1.09 17.92
C THR A 265 15.78 0.54 16.69
N TYR A 266 15.05 0.17 15.64
CA TYR A 266 15.64 -0.32 14.41
C TYR A 266 16.24 0.83 13.61
N ASN A 267 17.57 0.88 13.49
CA ASN A 267 18.33 2.00 12.89
C ASN A 267 17.74 2.52 11.56
N TYR A 268 17.26 1.60 10.72
CA TYR A 268 16.76 1.97 9.40
C TYR A 268 15.43 2.74 9.46
N THR A 269 14.56 2.46 10.43
CA THR A 269 13.32 3.21 10.66
C THR A 269 13.59 4.48 11.47
N THR A 270 14.43 4.41 12.51
CA THR A 270 14.71 5.55 13.40
C THR A 270 15.32 6.74 12.69
N ARG A 271 16.19 6.53 11.70
CA ARG A 271 16.78 7.60 10.88
C ARG A 271 15.76 8.41 10.06
N ASN A 272 14.54 7.90 9.91
CA ASN A 272 13.45 8.57 9.19
C ASN A 272 12.44 9.23 10.15
N PHE A 273 12.64 9.14 11.46
CA PHE A 273 11.84 9.88 12.43
C PHE A 273 12.23 11.36 12.42
N PHE A 274 11.26 12.21 12.72
CA PHE A 274 11.43 13.65 12.73
C PHE A 274 10.55 14.27 13.81
N PRO A 275 10.95 15.41 14.38
CA PRO A 275 10.11 16.14 15.33
C PRO A 275 8.78 16.55 14.69
N CYS A 276 7.69 16.38 15.43
CA CYS A 276 6.35 16.79 15.04
C CYS A 276 5.55 17.25 16.26
N GLY A 277 4.50 18.05 16.02
CA GLY A 277 3.54 18.44 17.05
C GLY A 277 2.18 17.79 16.83
N PHE A 278 1.43 17.58 17.91
CA PHE A 278 0.01 17.24 17.84
C PHE A 278 -0.73 17.87 19.03
N SER A 279 -2.06 17.93 18.94
CA SER A 279 -2.92 18.54 19.95
C SER A 279 -2.73 17.90 21.33
N GLY A 280 -2.62 18.72 22.38
CA GLY A 280 -2.65 18.24 23.77
C GLY A 280 -1.30 17.94 24.39
N VAL A 281 -0.20 18.14 23.66
CA VAL A 281 1.16 18.05 24.22
C VAL A 281 1.86 19.41 24.13
N SER A 282 2.59 19.76 25.21
CA SER A 282 3.36 21.00 25.26
C SER A 282 4.33 21.07 24.07
N PRO A 283 4.44 22.23 23.39
CA PRO A 283 5.43 22.44 22.32
C PRO A 283 6.88 22.21 22.76
N ASP A 284 7.14 22.24 24.07
CA ASP A 284 8.47 22.07 24.66
C ASP A 284 8.93 20.60 24.68
N ASN A 285 8.02 19.65 24.47
CA ASN A 285 8.37 18.24 24.36
C ASN A 285 8.67 17.90 22.89
N GLU A 286 9.92 17.55 22.59
CA GLU A 286 10.30 17.02 21.28
C GLU A 286 9.66 15.64 21.06
N ILE A 287 8.48 15.61 20.45
CA ILE A 287 7.80 14.39 20.03
C ILE A 287 8.29 14.00 18.65
N LEU A 288 8.67 12.74 18.50
CA LEU A 288 8.99 12.17 17.19
C LEU A 288 7.74 11.62 16.49
N CYS A 289 7.72 11.76 15.16
CA CYS A 289 6.77 11.10 14.27
C CYS A 289 7.48 10.12 13.35
N ALA A 290 6.73 9.13 12.89
CA ALA A 290 7.04 8.36 11.70
C ALA A 290 6.07 8.74 10.58
N HIS A 291 6.55 8.76 9.34
CA HIS A 291 5.62 8.77 8.21
C HIS A 291 4.98 7.38 8.09
N VAL A 292 3.65 7.36 8.05
CA VAL A 292 2.84 6.15 7.91
C VAL A 292 1.89 6.31 6.74
N THR A 293 1.32 5.19 6.29
CA THR A 293 0.18 5.21 5.38
C THR A 293 -1.08 4.87 6.12
N ILE A 294 -2.06 5.75 6.04
CA ILE A 294 -3.40 5.56 6.57
C ILE A 294 -4.31 5.24 5.39
N GLN A 295 -4.78 4.00 5.32
CA GLN A 295 -5.66 3.51 4.26
C GLN A 295 -7.08 3.34 4.80
N LEU A 296 -8.06 3.91 4.12
CA LEU A 296 -9.47 3.78 4.47
C LEU A 296 -9.87 2.30 4.60
N TRP A 297 -10.51 1.94 5.70
CA TRP A 297 -11.04 0.60 5.89
C TRP A 297 -12.32 0.46 5.07
N MET A 298 -12.32 -0.38 4.04
CA MET A 298 -13.54 -0.63 3.25
C MET A 298 -14.41 -1.68 3.91
N HIS A 299 -15.72 -1.49 3.85
CA HIS A 299 -16.69 -2.51 4.20
C HIS A 299 -16.84 -3.54 3.08
N ASP A 300 -17.44 -4.68 3.40
CA ASP A 300 -17.79 -5.73 2.44
C ASP A 300 -16.59 -6.24 1.63
N VAL A 301 -15.41 -6.35 2.25
CA VAL A 301 -14.20 -6.91 1.63
C VAL A 301 -14.09 -8.38 2.00
N HIS A 302 -14.03 -9.25 0.99
CA HIS A 302 -13.98 -10.70 1.17
C HIS A 302 -12.89 -11.34 0.33
N SER A 303 -12.54 -12.58 0.66
CA SER A 303 -11.72 -13.41 -0.21
C SER A 303 -12.39 -13.57 -1.58
N ALA A 304 -11.62 -13.41 -2.65
CA ALA A 304 -12.12 -13.65 -4.00
C ALA A 304 -12.57 -15.11 -4.21
N LEU A 305 -11.94 -16.08 -3.53
CA LEU A 305 -12.35 -17.49 -3.63
C LEU A 305 -13.69 -17.76 -2.94
N SER A 306 -14.02 -16.95 -1.94
CA SER A 306 -15.29 -17.08 -1.23
C SER A 306 -16.47 -16.39 -1.92
N SER A 307 -16.22 -15.64 -3.01
CA SER A 307 -17.21 -14.80 -3.70
C SER A 307 -17.70 -15.40 -5.03
N PHE A 308 -18.73 -14.81 -5.63
CA PHE A 308 -19.18 -15.20 -6.98
C PHE A 308 -18.18 -14.83 -8.09
N LEU A 309 -17.16 -14.02 -7.79
CA LEU A 309 -16.04 -13.71 -8.69
C LEU A 309 -14.85 -14.67 -8.53
N SER A 310 -15.08 -15.82 -7.88
CA SER A 310 -14.07 -16.85 -7.69
C SER A 310 -13.54 -17.41 -9.01
N LEU A 311 -12.23 -17.64 -9.02
CA LEU A 311 -11.47 -18.28 -10.10
C LEU A 311 -10.78 -19.55 -9.55
N PRO A 312 -10.24 -20.43 -10.41
CA PRO A 312 -9.40 -21.54 -9.96
C PRO A 312 -8.22 -21.05 -9.11
N TYR A 313 -7.65 -21.96 -8.32
CA TYR A 313 -6.61 -21.61 -7.33
C TYR A 313 -5.28 -21.16 -7.94
N GLU A 314 -5.00 -21.49 -9.21
CA GLU A 314 -3.69 -21.22 -9.83
C GLU A 314 -3.82 -20.66 -11.24
N TYR A 315 -2.85 -19.81 -11.59
CA TYR A 315 -2.60 -19.39 -12.97
C TYR A 315 -1.59 -20.37 -13.59
N ASP A 316 -2.04 -21.13 -14.58
CA ASP A 316 -1.21 -22.06 -15.34
C ASP A 316 -1.38 -21.86 -16.86
N SER A 317 -0.68 -22.68 -17.65
CA SER A 317 -0.79 -22.62 -19.11
C SER A 317 -2.19 -22.96 -19.62
N ALA A 318 -2.95 -23.81 -18.91
CA ALA A 318 -4.30 -24.19 -19.32
C ALA A 318 -5.28 -23.04 -19.09
N PHE A 319 -5.19 -22.36 -17.94
CA PHE A 319 -5.92 -21.15 -17.63
C PHE A 319 -5.63 -20.05 -18.66
N ALA A 320 -4.35 -19.82 -18.96
CA ALA A 320 -3.94 -18.83 -19.96
C ALA A 320 -4.48 -19.16 -21.35
N ALA A 321 -4.39 -20.42 -21.79
CA ALA A 321 -4.92 -20.86 -23.07
C ALA A 321 -6.44 -20.66 -23.19
N LYS A 322 -7.17 -20.92 -22.10
CA LYS A 322 -8.63 -20.81 -22.06
C LYS A 322 -9.13 -19.37 -22.02
N TYR A 323 -8.50 -18.50 -21.23
CA TYR A 323 -9.05 -17.19 -20.89
C TYR A 323 -8.29 -15.99 -21.45
N TYR A 324 -7.01 -16.12 -21.80
CA TYR A 324 -6.19 -15.00 -22.26
C TYR A 324 -5.61 -15.17 -23.65
N LYS A 325 -5.58 -16.39 -24.19
CA LYS A 325 -5.27 -16.64 -25.60
C LYS A 325 -6.53 -16.47 -26.45
N ILE A 326 -6.37 -15.92 -27.65
CA ILE A 326 -7.46 -15.82 -28.64
C ILE A 326 -7.62 -17.18 -29.34
N GLY A 327 -8.87 -17.58 -29.60
CA GLY A 327 -9.21 -18.81 -30.34
C GLY A 327 -9.81 -19.95 -29.52
N ASP A 328 -10.02 -19.80 -28.20
CA ASP A 328 -10.77 -20.80 -27.42
C ASP A 328 -12.25 -20.85 -27.84
N LYS A 329 -12.79 -22.07 -28.01
CA LYS A 329 -14.15 -22.31 -28.51
C LYS A 329 -15.25 -21.97 -27.50
N LEU A 330 -14.93 -21.89 -26.21
CA LEU A 330 -15.86 -21.59 -25.12
C LEU A 330 -15.82 -20.12 -24.71
N TRP A 331 -15.18 -19.26 -25.52
CA TRP A 331 -15.18 -17.81 -25.31
C TRP A 331 -16.45 -17.15 -25.89
N PRO A 332 -17.08 -16.21 -25.16
CA PRO A 332 -16.79 -15.79 -23.79
C PRO A 332 -17.41 -16.72 -22.74
N PRO A 333 -16.82 -16.82 -21.52
CA PRO A 333 -17.46 -17.51 -20.41
C PRO A 333 -18.66 -16.73 -19.85
N LYS A 334 -19.36 -17.30 -18.86
CA LYS A 334 -20.44 -16.62 -18.11
C LYS A 334 -19.99 -15.26 -17.54
N SER A 335 -20.93 -14.32 -17.38
CA SER A 335 -20.65 -12.94 -16.97
C SER A 335 -19.77 -12.80 -15.72
N SER A 336 -20.05 -13.53 -14.63
CA SER A 336 -19.25 -13.45 -13.39
C SER A 336 -17.81 -13.89 -13.62
N ARG A 337 -17.63 -14.96 -14.40
CA ARG A 337 -16.32 -15.45 -14.83
C ARG A 337 -15.62 -14.46 -15.73
N LEU A 338 -16.33 -13.85 -16.69
CA LEU A 338 -15.79 -12.85 -17.61
C LEU A 338 -15.33 -11.58 -16.88
N ARG A 339 -16.09 -11.11 -15.89
CA ARG A 339 -15.69 -10.00 -15.01
C ARG A 339 -14.44 -10.36 -14.21
N ALA A 340 -14.46 -11.54 -13.58
CA ALA A 340 -13.36 -12.01 -12.73
C ALA A 340 -12.03 -12.15 -13.49
N ILE A 341 -12.04 -12.71 -14.71
CA ILE A 341 -10.79 -12.83 -15.50
C ILE A 341 -10.25 -11.49 -15.98
N GLY A 342 -11.13 -10.50 -16.25
CA GLY A 342 -10.72 -9.14 -16.56
C GLY A 342 -10.09 -8.45 -15.35
N ASP A 343 -10.74 -8.56 -14.19
CA ASP A 343 -10.23 -8.00 -12.92
C ASP A 343 -8.91 -8.65 -12.50
N LEU A 344 -8.78 -9.96 -12.67
CA LEU A 344 -7.54 -10.68 -12.44
C LEU A 344 -6.41 -10.18 -13.37
N LEU A 345 -6.72 -9.88 -14.64
CA LEU A 345 -5.73 -9.40 -15.58
C LEU A 345 -5.22 -8.01 -15.19
N ASP A 346 -6.13 -7.08 -14.85
CA ASP A 346 -5.73 -5.75 -14.38
C ASP A 346 -4.90 -5.84 -13.10
N ARG A 347 -5.25 -6.79 -12.21
CA ARG A 347 -4.44 -7.08 -11.03
C ARG A 347 -3.04 -7.60 -11.40
N PHE A 348 -2.94 -8.52 -12.37
CA PHE A 348 -1.63 -9.00 -12.84
C PHE A 348 -0.78 -7.86 -13.41
N ILE A 349 -1.38 -6.99 -14.21
CA ILE A 349 -0.74 -5.78 -14.74
C ILE A 349 -0.25 -4.91 -13.56
N PHE A 350 -1.13 -4.58 -12.63
CA PHE A 350 -0.82 -3.72 -11.50
C PHE A 350 0.28 -4.28 -10.59
N ASP A 351 0.14 -5.53 -10.13
CA ASP A 351 1.14 -6.21 -9.31
C ASP A 351 2.47 -6.37 -10.07
N PHE A 352 2.43 -6.56 -11.40
CA PHE A 352 3.65 -6.57 -12.22
C PHE A 352 4.36 -5.22 -12.15
N LEU A 353 3.63 -4.14 -12.42
CA LEU A 353 4.17 -2.77 -12.40
C LEU A 353 4.86 -2.42 -11.09
N ILE A 354 4.19 -2.65 -9.95
CA ILE A 354 4.71 -2.30 -8.62
C ILE A 354 5.73 -3.33 -8.10
N GLY A 355 5.87 -4.46 -8.79
CA GLY A 355 6.79 -5.53 -8.40
C GLY A 355 6.33 -6.28 -7.16
N ASN A 356 5.02 -6.44 -6.99
CA ASN A 356 4.45 -7.20 -5.89
C ASN A 356 4.59 -8.71 -6.18
N THR A 357 5.14 -9.44 -5.21
CA THR A 357 5.32 -10.90 -5.30
C THR A 357 4.46 -11.66 -4.29
N ASP A 358 3.66 -10.93 -3.51
CA ASP A 358 2.91 -11.45 -2.36
C ASP A 358 1.42 -11.64 -2.69
N ARG A 359 1.09 -11.85 -3.97
CA ARG A 359 -0.27 -12.05 -4.48
C ARG A 359 -0.44 -13.44 -5.09
N GLY A 360 -1.48 -14.16 -4.67
CA GLY A 360 -1.89 -15.44 -5.24
C GLY A 360 -3.28 -15.41 -5.89
N MET A 361 -3.61 -16.50 -6.59
CA MET A 361 -5.01 -16.84 -6.93
C MET A 361 -5.63 -17.77 -5.86
N ASN A 362 -4.79 -18.45 -5.08
CA ASN A 362 -5.10 -19.43 -4.04
C ASN A 362 -5.42 -18.78 -2.68
N ASP A 363 -6.27 -17.76 -2.67
CA ASP A 363 -6.65 -16.99 -1.47
C ASP A 363 -5.57 -16.09 -0.84
N HIS A 364 -4.32 -16.18 -1.28
CA HIS A 364 -3.26 -15.35 -0.72
C HIS A 364 -3.39 -13.88 -1.17
N ASN A 365 -3.83 -13.01 -0.24
CA ASN A 365 -4.07 -11.59 -0.45
C ASN A 365 -4.97 -11.31 -1.66
N ASN A 366 -5.97 -12.14 -1.93
CA ASN A 366 -6.86 -11.99 -3.08
C ASN A 366 -8.27 -11.60 -2.63
N PHE A 367 -8.65 -10.34 -2.85
CA PHE A 367 -9.86 -9.77 -2.26
C PHE A 367 -10.81 -9.18 -3.31
N VAL A 368 -12.08 -9.06 -2.93
CA VAL A 368 -13.16 -8.45 -3.72
C VAL A 368 -13.92 -7.48 -2.81
N TYR A 369 -14.29 -6.31 -3.35
CA TYR A 369 -15.33 -5.46 -2.78
C TYR A 369 -16.68 -6.03 -3.16
N GLY A 370 -17.51 -6.39 -2.18
CA GLY A 370 -18.76 -7.12 -2.38
C GLY A 370 -18.52 -8.59 -2.72
N GLY A 371 -19.38 -9.15 -3.57
CA GLY A 371 -19.20 -10.49 -4.12
C GLY A 371 -19.85 -11.63 -3.32
N CYS A 372 -20.50 -11.32 -2.19
CA CYS A 372 -21.21 -12.31 -1.39
C CYS A 372 -22.69 -12.38 -1.74
N SER A 373 -23.15 -13.58 -2.02
CA SER A 373 -24.58 -13.91 -2.17
C SER A 373 -24.91 -15.19 -1.41
N PHE A 374 -26.19 -15.58 -1.40
CA PHE A 374 -26.63 -16.82 -0.76
C PHE A 374 -26.04 -18.09 -1.40
N LYS A 375 -25.47 -17.98 -2.61
CA LYS A 375 -24.79 -19.08 -3.32
C LYS A 375 -23.30 -19.16 -3.02
N THR A 376 -22.75 -18.19 -2.28
CA THR A 376 -21.32 -18.07 -2.01
C THR A 376 -20.97 -18.52 -0.59
N THR A 377 -19.69 -18.74 -0.30
CA THR A 377 -19.26 -19.20 1.03
C THR A 377 -18.96 -18.05 1.98
N CYS A 378 -18.81 -16.83 1.48
CA CYS A 378 -18.68 -15.66 2.33
C CYS A 378 -20.02 -15.21 2.91
N GLN A 379 -19.97 -14.70 4.14
CA GLN A 379 -21.15 -14.18 4.82
C GLN A 379 -21.49 -12.79 4.27
N ARG A 380 -22.68 -12.66 3.68
CA ARG A 380 -23.22 -11.38 3.21
C ARG A 380 -23.41 -10.43 4.41
N PRO A 381 -22.79 -9.24 4.43
CA PRO A 381 -22.96 -8.32 5.55
C PRO A 381 -24.35 -7.67 5.57
N PRO A 382 -24.75 -7.06 6.70
CA PRO A 382 -25.97 -6.26 6.78
C PRO A 382 -25.99 -5.16 5.71
N LYS A 383 -27.17 -4.80 5.20
CA LYS A 383 -27.33 -3.84 4.11
C LYS A 383 -26.61 -2.51 4.33
N ALA A 384 -26.59 -2.01 5.57
CA ALA A 384 -25.89 -0.80 5.95
C ALA A 384 -24.35 -0.86 5.82
N LYS A 385 -23.77 -2.04 5.60
CA LYS A 385 -22.33 -2.28 5.40
C LYS A 385 -22.00 -2.92 4.04
N ARG A 386 -22.98 -3.10 3.15
CA ARG A 386 -22.73 -3.62 1.80
C ARG A 386 -22.06 -2.55 0.94
N ILE A 387 -21.23 -2.97 -0.01
CA ILE A 387 -20.60 -2.06 -0.96
C ILE A 387 -21.65 -1.38 -1.83
N LEU A 388 -21.42 -0.12 -2.20
CA LEU A 388 -22.19 0.60 -3.20
C LEU A 388 -21.60 0.32 -4.59
N GLY A 389 -22.45 -0.09 -5.53
CA GLY A 389 -22.05 -0.39 -6.91
C GLY A 389 -21.64 -1.85 -7.13
N PRO A 390 -21.15 -2.18 -8.33
CA PRO A 390 -20.84 -3.55 -8.71
C PRO A 390 -19.60 -4.09 -7.99
N ALA A 391 -19.65 -5.38 -7.68
CA ALA A 391 -18.54 -6.11 -7.08
C ALA A 391 -17.35 -6.19 -8.03
N LYS A 392 -16.17 -5.96 -7.48
CA LYS A 392 -14.93 -5.86 -8.24
C LYS A 392 -13.72 -6.23 -7.37
N TYR A 393 -12.64 -6.70 -7.98
CA TYR A 393 -11.42 -7.05 -7.25
C TYR A 393 -10.86 -5.84 -6.50
N ALA A 394 -10.44 -6.07 -5.26
CA ALA A 394 -9.82 -5.11 -4.37
C ALA A 394 -8.30 -5.28 -4.36
N PHE A 395 -7.57 -4.21 -4.67
CA PHE A 395 -6.11 -4.24 -4.66
C PHE A 395 -5.68 -3.75 -3.27
N LEU A 396 -5.25 -4.68 -2.42
CA LEU A 396 -4.89 -4.45 -1.01
C LEU A 396 -3.53 -5.06 -0.68
N ASP A 397 -2.95 -4.77 0.49
CA ASP A 397 -1.70 -5.39 0.98
C ASP A 397 -0.52 -5.31 -0.01
N HIS A 398 -0.06 -4.08 -0.28
CA HIS A 398 1.07 -3.81 -1.17
C HIS A 398 2.38 -3.61 -0.44
N GLY A 399 2.42 -3.87 0.88
CA GLY A 399 3.60 -3.71 1.74
C GLY A 399 4.86 -4.46 1.29
N SER A 400 4.73 -5.43 0.39
CA SER A 400 5.79 -6.23 -0.24
C SER A 400 6.24 -5.71 -1.63
N SER A 401 5.72 -4.56 -2.07
CA SER A 401 6.07 -3.94 -3.37
C SER A 401 7.33 -3.09 -3.28
N PHE A 402 7.98 -2.85 -4.43
CA PHE A 402 9.20 -2.03 -4.55
C PHE A 402 10.44 -2.52 -3.78
N TYR A 403 10.56 -3.82 -3.50
CA TYR A 403 11.78 -4.40 -2.88
C TYR A 403 12.84 -4.83 -3.89
N SER A 404 12.49 -4.92 -5.17
CA SER A 404 13.37 -5.49 -6.18
C SER A 404 13.35 -4.69 -7.47
N HIS A 405 14.53 -4.57 -8.10
CA HIS A 405 14.67 -4.11 -9.46
C HIS A 405 14.29 -5.18 -10.51
N ARG A 406 14.06 -6.42 -10.08
CA ARG A 406 13.70 -7.55 -10.97
C ARG A 406 12.20 -7.58 -11.23
N GLU A 407 11.80 -8.33 -12.25
CA GLU A 407 10.40 -8.66 -12.47
C GLU A 407 9.86 -9.54 -11.34
N PRO A 408 8.59 -9.38 -10.93
CA PRO A 408 8.00 -10.22 -9.89
C PRO A 408 7.82 -11.65 -10.41
N LYS A 409 8.60 -12.59 -9.85
CA LYS A 409 8.52 -14.01 -10.20
C LYS A 409 7.12 -14.55 -9.89
N GLY A 410 6.57 -15.35 -10.81
CA GLY A 410 5.25 -15.95 -10.68
C GLY A 410 4.09 -15.06 -11.14
N ASN A 411 4.35 -13.80 -11.49
CA ASN A 411 3.36 -12.96 -12.17
C ASN A 411 3.19 -13.40 -13.64
N ALA A 412 1.98 -13.23 -14.20
CA ALA A 412 1.63 -13.64 -15.55
C ALA A 412 2.43 -12.93 -16.67
N PHE A 413 3.06 -11.79 -16.36
CA PHE A 413 3.92 -11.03 -17.28
C PHE A 413 5.42 -11.24 -17.04
N PHE A 414 5.81 -12.19 -16.18
CA PHE A 414 7.21 -12.53 -15.92
C PHE A 414 7.85 -13.25 -17.11
N GLY A 415 9.12 -12.93 -17.42
CA GLY A 415 9.93 -13.68 -18.40
C GLY A 415 10.01 -13.02 -19.78
N GLU A 416 10.35 -13.78 -20.82
CA GLU A 416 10.57 -13.21 -22.16
C GLU A 416 9.24 -12.82 -22.82
N GLU A 417 9.21 -11.64 -23.43
CA GLU A 417 7.98 -11.05 -23.99
C GLU A 417 7.27 -12.01 -24.95
N HIS A 418 8.01 -12.62 -25.89
CA HIS A 418 7.49 -13.52 -26.91
C HIS A 418 6.89 -14.84 -26.36
N LEU A 419 7.19 -15.20 -25.11
CA LEU A 419 6.66 -16.40 -24.45
C LEU A 419 5.39 -16.13 -23.64
N ILE A 420 5.02 -14.86 -23.42
CA ILE A 420 3.82 -14.49 -22.64
C ILE A 420 2.57 -14.65 -23.54
N PRO A 421 1.63 -15.57 -23.22
CA PRO A 421 0.54 -15.96 -24.12
C PRO A 421 -0.71 -15.08 -24.02
N ILE A 422 -0.64 -13.95 -23.31
CA ILE A 422 -1.79 -13.08 -23.02
C ILE A 422 -2.05 -12.16 -24.23
N CYS A 423 -3.21 -12.30 -24.85
CA CYS A 423 -3.68 -11.46 -25.95
C CYS A 423 -5.13 -10.97 -25.80
N ARG A 424 -5.72 -11.05 -24.60
CA ARG A 424 -7.02 -10.42 -24.29
C ARG A 424 -6.79 -9.39 -23.19
N PHE A 425 -7.27 -8.17 -23.40
CA PHE A 425 -7.07 -7.01 -22.53
C PHE A 425 -8.35 -6.17 -22.45
N ARG A 426 -8.47 -5.36 -21.41
CA ARG A 426 -9.42 -4.24 -21.39
C ARG A 426 -8.86 -3.08 -22.20
N ARG A 427 -9.74 -2.42 -22.94
CA ARG A 427 -9.33 -1.23 -23.72
C ARG A 427 -8.91 -0.11 -22.80
N SER A 428 -9.68 0.18 -21.74
CA SER A 428 -9.37 1.24 -20.78
C SER A 428 -7.98 1.08 -20.18
N THR A 429 -7.62 -0.13 -19.73
CA THR A 429 -6.32 -0.44 -19.13
C THR A 429 -5.18 -0.17 -20.10
N TYR A 430 -5.29 -0.63 -21.35
CA TYR A 430 -4.27 -0.34 -22.37
C TYR A 430 -4.13 1.16 -22.65
N GLU A 431 -5.25 1.87 -22.79
CA GLU A 431 -5.25 3.31 -23.04
C GLU A 431 -4.61 4.10 -21.89
N SER A 432 -4.95 3.77 -20.64
CA SER A 432 -4.33 4.36 -19.44
C SER A 432 -2.82 4.14 -19.40
N LEU A 433 -2.34 2.93 -19.71
CA LEU A 433 -0.90 2.64 -19.76
C LEU A 433 -0.21 3.41 -20.88
N ARG A 434 -0.84 3.48 -22.06
CA ARG A 434 -0.29 4.08 -23.28
C ARG A 434 -0.04 5.58 -23.14
N VAL A 435 -0.82 6.28 -22.31
CA VAL A 435 -0.59 7.70 -21.99
C VAL A 435 0.83 7.94 -21.45
N TYR A 436 1.38 6.97 -20.71
CA TYR A 436 2.71 7.07 -20.11
C TYR A 436 3.83 6.42 -20.91
N ARG A 437 3.57 6.06 -22.17
CA ARG A 437 4.60 5.52 -23.06
C ARG A 437 5.75 6.51 -23.23
N LYS A 438 6.98 6.03 -23.23
CA LYS A 438 8.16 6.83 -23.53
C LYS A 438 8.11 7.32 -24.98
N ARG A 439 7.89 8.62 -25.17
CA ARG A 439 7.86 9.29 -26.49
C ARG A 439 9.24 9.90 -26.79
N ASN A 440 10.08 9.17 -27.53
CA ASN A 440 11.38 9.60 -28.09
C ASN A 440 12.50 9.97 -27.10
N SER A 441 13.70 10.21 -27.64
CA SER A 441 14.93 10.53 -26.89
C SER A 441 14.88 11.86 -26.13
N SER A 442 14.03 12.79 -26.57
CA SER A 442 13.87 14.14 -26.00
C SER A 442 12.78 14.23 -24.91
N GLY A 443 11.93 13.21 -24.78
CA GLY A 443 10.90 13.14 -23.74
C GLY A 443 11.43 12.65 -22.39
N PRO A 444 10.66 12.84 -21.29
CA PRO A 444 11.04 12.32 -19.98
C PRO A 444 11.27 10.81 -20.09
N HIS A 445 12.41 10.33 -19.58
CA HIS A 445 12.78 8.92 -19.68
C HIS A 445 11.84 7.98 -18.91
N HIS A 446 11.12 8.52 -17.91
CA HIS A 446 10.15 7.78 -17.11
C HIS A 446 8.86 8.58 -16.88
N PRO A 447 7.97 8.71 -17.89
CA PRO A 447 6.78 9.56 -17.81
C PRO A 447 5.87 9.28 -16.60
N LEU A 448 5.49 8.02 -16.37
CA LEU A 448 4.60 7.66 -15.25
C LEU A 448 5.24 8.04 -13.90
N THR A 449 6.49 7.67 -13.72
CA THR A 449 7.19 7.94 -12.45
C THR A 449 7.44 9.43 -12.24
N THR A 450 7.66 10.18 -13.33
CA THR A 450 7.85 11.64 -13.27
C THR A 450 6.56 12.32 -12.83
N GLN A 451 5.43 11.96 -13.43
CA GLN A 451 4.13 12.52 -13.08
C GLN A 451 3.78 12.21 -11.62
N ILE A 452 3.94 10.96 -11.18
CA ILE A 452 3.68 10.61 -9.77
C ILE A 452 4.62 11.39 -8.86
N ARG A 453 5.92 11.44 -9.16
CA ARG A 453 6.90 12.15 -8.31
C ARG A 453 6.57 13.64 -8.13
N GLN A 454 5.93 14.29 -9.11
CA GLN A 454 5.56 15.71 -9.02
C GLN A 454 4.51 15.98 -7.93
N SER A 455 3.65 15.01 -7.61
CA SER A 455 2.59 15.17 -6.61
C SER A 455 2.93 14.56 -5.25
N LEU A 456 4.05 13.85 -5.13
CA LEU A 456 4.41 13.09 -3.93
C LEU A 456 5.46 13.78 -3.06
N SER A 457 5.35 13.55 -1.75
CA SER A 457 6.35 13.98 -0.76
C SER A 457 7.73 13.39 -1.07
N PRO A 458 8.80 14.20 -1.09
CA PRO A 458 10.17 13.70 -1.29
C PRO A 458 10.61 12.67 -0.25
N TYR A 459 9.99 12.65 0.94
CA TYR A 459 10.27 11.68 2.00
C TYR A 459 10.03 10.23 1.57
N ILE A 460 9.05 10.00 0.68
CA ILE A 460 8.76 8.67 0.14
C ILE A 460 10.01 8.07 -0.51
N PHE A 461 10.76 8.88 -1.25
CA PHE A 461 11.93 8.43 -2.00
C PHE A 461 13.23 8.36 -1.17
N ARG A 462 13.21 8.87 0.08
CA ARG A 462 14.28 8.60 1.06
C ARG A 462 14.19 7.18 1.61
N VAL A 463 12.98 6.64 1.64
CA VAL A 463 12.66 5.28 2.08
C VAL A 463 12.73 4.34 0.88
N THR A 464 11.81 4.46 -0.07
CA THR A 464 11.82 3.65 -1.31
C THR A 464 12.75 4.29 -2.34
N SER A 465 13.89 3.65 -2.64
CA SER A 465 14.86 4.20 -3.60
C SER A 465 14.21 4.56 -4.94
N ILE A 466 14.49 5.77 -5.44
CA ILE A 466 13.99 6.22 -6.75
C ILE A 466 14.35 5.25 -7.88
N SER A 467 15.53 4.63 -7.81
CA SER A 467 15.99 3.65 -8.81
C SER A 467 15.10 2.40 -8.88
N VAL A 468 14.46 2.02 -7.77
CA VAL A 468 13.51 0.91 -7.74
C VAL A 468 12.18 1.37 -8.30
N PHE A 469 11.73 2.57 -7.93
CA PHE A 469 10.49 3.15 -8.44
C PHE A 469 10.52 3.34 -9.97
N GLU A 470 11.65 3.75 -10.54
CA GLU A 470 11.85 3.88 -11.99
C GLU A 470 11.65 2.57 -12.78
N LYS A 471 11.72 1.40 -12.11
CA LYS A 471 11.42 0.11 -12.75
C LYS A 471 9.95 -0.06 -13.10
N VAL A 472 9.04 0.69 -12.47
CA VAL A 472 7.62 0.74 -12.87
C VAL A 472 7.51 1.09 -14.36
N GLN A 473 8.31 2.04 -14.84
CA GLN A 473 8.29 2.42 -16.26
C GLN A 473 8.73 1.26 -17.16
N GLY A 474 9.85 0.61 -16.86
CA GLY A 474 10.35 -0.49 -17.69
C GLY A 474 9.35 -1.65 -17.78
N ARG A 475 8.65 -1.93 -16.67
CA ARG A 475 7.59 -2.94 -16.62
C ARG A 475 6.35 -2.51 -17.41
N LEU A 476 5.97 -1.23 -17.36
CA LEU A 476 4.89 -0.67 -18.18
C LEU A 476 5.18 -0.81 -19.68
N GLU A 477 6.39 -0.42 -20.12
CA GLU A 477 6.79 -0.53 -21.52
C GLU A 477 6.72 -1.97 -22.04
N LYS A 478 7.05 -2.94 -21.18
CA LYS A 478 6.93 -4.36 -21.51
C LYS A 478 5.47 -4.78 -21.75
N ILE A 479 4.54 -4.35 -20.89
CA ILE A 479 3.11 -4.65 -21.07
C ILE A 479 2.61 -4.05 -22.39
N LEU A 480 2.97 -2.80 -22.70
CA LEU A 480 2.61 -2.16 -23.96
C LEU A 480 3.11 -2.94 -25.18
N ARG A 481 4.38 -3.38 -25.19
CA ARG A 481 4.92 -4.22 -26.28
C ARG A 481 4.18 -5.54 -26.46
N ILE A 482 3.74 -6.18 -25.37
CA ILE A 482 2.96 -7.42 -25.42
C ILE A 482 1.60 -7.16 -26.08
N VAL A 483 0.91 -6.08 -25.69
CA VAL A 483 -0.38 -5.71 -26.30
C VAL A 483 -0.21 -5.38 -27.79
N GLU A 484 0.81 -4.61 -28.14
CA GLU A 484 1.11 -4.21 -29.53
C GLU A 484 1.38 -5.42 -30.43
N ARG A 485 2.18 -6.37 -29.96
CA ARG A 485 2.39 -7.64 -30.67
C ARG A 485 1.09 -8.41 -30.89
N CYS A 486 0.16 -8.40 -29.92
CA CYS A 486 -1.14 -9.04 -30.10
C CYS A 486 -1.99 -8.29 -31.15
N LEU A 487 -1.91 -6.95 -31.22
CA LEU A 487 -2.59 -6.14 -32.24
C LEU A 487 -2.01 -6.33 -33.65
N GLU A 488 -0.75 -6.78 -33.78
CA GLU A 488 -0.17 -7.18 -35.07
C GLU A 488 -0.72 -8.51 -35.57
N GLN A 489 -1.21 -9.38 -34.66
CA GLN A 489 -1.64 -10.74 -34.97
C GLN A 489 -3.16 -10.91 -35.02
N TYR A 490 -3.90 -10.09 -34.29
CA TYR A 490 -5.35 -10.22 -34.08
C TYR A 490 -6.06 -8.88 -34.26
N SER A 491 -7.36 -8.93 -34.53
CA SER A 491 -8.15 -7.70 -34.66
C SER A 491 -8.27 -6.96 -33.32
N PRO A 492 -8.43 -5.63 -33.30
CA PRO A 492 -8.62 -4.87 -32.07
C PRO A 492 -9.81 -5.33 -31.23
N SER A 493 -10.89 -5.85 -31.83
CA SER A 493 -12.04 -6.40 -31.10
C SER A 493 -11.74 -7.72 -30.40
N GLU A 494 -10.82 -8.52 -30.92
CA GLU A 494 -10.36 -9.73 -30.26
C GLU A 494 -9.37 -9.43 -29.13
N VAL A 495 -8.43 -8.49 -29.36
CA VAL A 495 -7.47 -8.07 -28.34
C VAL A 495 -8.20 -7.36 -27.19
N PHE A 496 -9.09 -6.43 -27.51
CA PHE A 496 -9.90 -5.70 -26.52
C PHE A 496 -11.25 -6.38 -26.27
N SER A 497 -11.22 -7.68 -26.03
CA SER A 497 -12.42 -8.51 -25.82
C SER A 497 -12.83 -8.65 -24.36
N LEU A 498 -12.01 -8.18 -23.40
CA LEU A 498 -12.42 -8.10 -22.01
C LEU A 498 -13.22 -6.80 -21.80
N PRO A 499 -14.47 -6.89 -21.32
CA PRO A 499 -15.29 -5.72 -21.04
C PRO A 499 -14.84 -5.02 -19.76
N GLU A 500 -15.26 -3.76 -19.60
CA GLU A 500 -15.12 -3.05 -18.34
C GLU A 500 -15.94 -3.75 -17.24
N TYR A 501 -15.52 -3.63 -15.98
CA TYR A 501 -16.16 -4.41 -14.91
C TYR A 501 -17.65 -4.03 -14.72
N TRP A 502 -18.01 -2.77 -14.95
CA TRP A 502 -19.37 -2.24 -14.84
C TRP A 502 -20.27 -2.56 -16.05
N GLU A 503 -19.72 -3.03 -17.17
CA GLU A 503 -20.49 -3.35 -18.38
C GLU A 503 -21.22 -4.71 -18.28
N LEU A 504 -20.78 -5.56 -17.36
CA LEU A 504 -21.37 -6.87 -17.14
C LEU A 504 -22.43 -6.80 -16.06
N ARG A 505 -23.63 -7.30 -16.33
CA ARG A 505 -24.62 -7.56 -15.28
C ARG A 505 -24.38 -8.94 -14.67
N ILE A 506 -24.41 -9.01 -13.35
CA ILE A 506 -24.23 -10.23 -12.58
C ILE A 506 -25.52 -10.47 -11.78
N PRO A 507 -26.26 -11.56 -12.05
CA PRO A 507 -27.52 -11.83 -11.35
C PRO A 507 -27.40 -11.83 -9.82
N GLU A 508 -26.27 -12.32 -9.29
CA GLU A 508 -25.99 -12.36 -7.85
C GLU A 508 -25.91 -10.98 -7.19
N GLU A 509 -25.79 -9.89 -7.97
CA GLU A 509 -25.84 -8.50 -7.46
C GLU A 509 -27.26 -7.95 -7.35
N GLU A 510 -28.21 -8.52 -8.10
CA GLU A 510 -29.60 -8.07 -8.21
C GLU A 510 -30.54 -8.78 -7.21
N GLU A 511 -30.05 -9.81 -6.51
CA GLU A 511 -30.75 -10.60 -5.47
C GLU A 511 -31.12 -9.78 -4.19
N ASP A 512 -31.20 -8.44 -4.29
CA ASP A 512 -31.62 -7.50 -3.25
C ASP A 512 -33.09 -7.05 -3.35
N GLU A 513 -33.77 -7.31 -4.48
CA GLU A 513 -35.18 -6.92 -4.67
C GLU A 513 -36.16 -7.94 -4.07
N ASP A 514 -35.82 -9.23 -4.02
CA ASP A 514 -36.71 -10.31 -3.57
C ASP A 514 -36.90 -10.36 -2.03
N GLU A 515 -36.05 -9.70 -1.24
CA GLU A 515 -36.25 -9.58 0.22
C GLU A 515 -37.46 -8.69 0.58
N ARG A 516 -37.99 -7.87 -0.36
CA ARG A 516 -39.25 -7.12 -0.14
C ARG A 516 -40.49 -7.96 -0.35
N GLU A 517 -40.49 -8.91 -1.29
CA GLU A 517 -41.69 -9.70 -1.57
C GLU A 517 -41.95 -10.77 -0.51
N MET A 518 -40.91 -11.25 0.17
CA MET A 518 -41.06 -12.31 1.17
C MET A 518 -41.43 -11.79 2.58
N SER A 519 -41.24 -10.50 2.88
CA SER A 519 -41.68 -9.91 4.15
C SER A 519 -43.16 -9.54 4.17
N ASP A 520 -43.75 -9.29 2.99
CA ASP A 520 -45.17 -8.94 2.87
C ASP A 520 -46.08 -10.18 2.75
N SER A 521 -45.53 -11.34 2.40
CA SER A 521 -46.27 -12.60 2.30
C SER A 521 -46.37 -13.41 3.60
N VAL A 522 -45.72 -13.00 4.70
CA VAL A 522 -45.75 -13.71 6.00
C VAL A 522 -46.76 -13.10 6.99
N ASN A 523 -47.47 -12.03 6.61
CA ASN A 523 -48.52 -11.41 7.41
C ASN A 523 -49.95 -11.67 6.89
N LEU A 524 -50.13 -12.68 6.03
CA LEU A 524 -51.43 -13.14 5.56
C LEU A 524 -51.51 -14.67 5.65
N GLU A 525 -51.59 -15.19 6.86
CA GLU A 525 -52.35 -16.41 7.20
C GLU A 525 -52.67 -16.48 8.69
#